data_AF-A0AAE1J4W0-F1
#
_entry.id   AF-A0AAE1J4W0-F1
#
_cell.length_a   1.000
_cell.length_b   1.000
_cell.length_c   1.000
_cell.angle_alpha   90.00
_cell.angle_beta   90.00
_cell.angle_gamma   90.00
#
_symmetry.space_group_name_H-M   'P 1'
#
loop_
_entity.id
_entity.type
_entity.pdbx_description
1 polymer ?
#
loop_
_entity_poly.entity_id
_entity_poly.type
_entity_poly.pdbx_seq_one_letter_code
_entity_poly.pdbx_strand_id
1 'polypeptide(L)'
;MAPPQVDYAYGKQIESARQQLNELISKDKRYYAPLMLHLALHDAGIYGFMTDGAKDYLMKRGPNGSIGTQAELSHPSNKGLKKAVEHCDEVKRNNKKITYADLYQLAGVVAVQNTGGPPIEFVPGREDSTKFPDKAPLKSNELDESILEKIRERMDLEKKDMVALFGGLHQWSLPPDETPKGKQQNLPELKFDNSYFIGLKTREKQNLFVKDNEQYGQWVDTYEKDNNAFLADYAAAHKKVSELGISVAGEQTDQRTPAPGMSVAGKQTDQKTPAPGMSVAGKQTDQKTPAPSRNRVRLVQGIGIAVVTTAIILGFFLSRRSK
;
A
#
# COMPACT_ATOMS: atom_id res chain seq x y z
N MET A 1 -21.90 -15.10 0.18
CA MET A 1 -22.76 -13.98 -0.26
C MET A 1 -22.37 -13.59 -1.67
N ALA A 2 -23.30 -13.11 -2.49
CA ALA A 2 -23.02 -12.76 -3.88
C ALA A 2 -22.37 -11.36 -3.97
N PRO A 3 -21.33 -11.17 -4.79
CA PRO A 3 -20.66 -9.88 -4.97
C PRO A 3 -21.61 -8.80 -5.51
N PRO A 4 -21.27 -7.49 -5.36
CA PRO A 4 -22.04 -6.41 -5.96
C PRO A 4 -22.30 -6.68 -7.44
N GLN A 5 -23.57 -6.70 -7.85
CA GLN A 5 -23.89 -6.90 -9.26
C GLN A 5 -23.67 -5.59 -10.03
N VAL A 6 -22.56 -5.50 -10.74
CA VAL A 6 -22.32 -4.44 -11.71
C VAL A 6 -23.08 -4.73 -13.00
N ASP A 7 -23.54 -3.69 -13.70
CA ASP A 7 -24.22 -3.89 -14.96
C ASP A 7 -23.28 -4.34 -16.10
N TYR A 8 -23.87 -4.86 -17.17
CA TYR A 8 -23.14 -5.41 -18.31
C TYR A 8 -22.15 -4.41 -18.95
N ALA A 9 -22.51 -3.13 -19.04
CA ALA A 9 -21.64 -2.12 -19.64
C ALA A 9 -20.45 -1.77 -18.72
N TYR A 10 -20.64 -1.85 -17.41
CA TYR A 10 -19.56 -1.74 -16.43
C TYR A 10 -18.59 -2.91 -16.58
N GLY A 11 -19.10 -4.15 -16.61
CA GLY A 11 -18.29 -5.36 -16.82
C GLY A 11 -17.45 -5.32 -18.11
N LYS A 12 -18.03 -4.82 -19.21
CA LYS A 12 -17.27 -4.61 -20.47
C LYS A 12 -16.09 -3.65 -20.33
N GLN A 13 -16.24 -2.57 -19.55
CA GLN A 13 -15.17 -1.62 -19.34
C GLN A 13 -14.11 -2.14 -18.37
N ILE A 14 -14.47 -3.01 -17.41
CA ILE A 14 -13.49 -3.75 -16.60
C ILE A 14 -12.60 -4.61 -17.51
N GLU A 15 -13.18 -5.37 -18.43
CA GLU A 15 -12.40 -6.21 -19.34
C GLU A 15 -11.57 -5.39 -20.35
N SER A 16 -12.09 -4.27 -20.85
CA SER A 16 -11.31 -3.35 -21.68
C SER A 16 -10.16 -2.70 -20.92
N ALA A 17 -10.37 -2.30 -19.66
CA ALA A 17 -9.31 -1.78 -18.80
C ALA A 17 -8.26 -2.85 -18.49
N ARG A 18 -8.69 -4.09 -18.23
CA ARG A 18 -7.80 -5.24 -17.99
C ARG A 18 -6.84 -5.45 -19.17
N GLN A 19 -7.36 -5.42 -20.40
CA GLN A 19 -6.56 -5.54 -21.62
C GLN A 19 -5.56 -4.39 -21.76
N GLN A 20 -6.01 -3.14 -21.60
CA GLN A 20 -5.14 -1.95 -21.71
C GLN A 20 -4.03 -1.94 -20.65
N LEU A 21 -4.34 -2.33 -19.40
CA LEU A 21 -3.35 -2.49 -18.33
C LEU A 21 -2.36 -3.59 -18.66
N ASN A 22 -2.82 -4.73 -19.18
CA ASN A 22 -1.96 -5.84 -19.56
C ASN A 22 -0.97 -5.42 -20.66
N GLU A 23 -1.45 -4.73 -21.70
CA GLU A 23 -0.61 -4.16 -22.75
C GLU A 23 0.40 -3.15 -22.22
N LEU A 24 -0.02 -2.25 -21.31
CA LEU A 24 0.87 -1.29 -20.67
C LEU A 24 1.98 -2.00 -19.90
N ILE A 25 1.62 -2.96 -19.05
CA ILE A 25 2.58 -3.67 -18.20
C ILE A 25 3.56 -4.49 -19.05
N SER A 26 3.09 -5.10 -20.14
CA SER A 26 3.96 -5.85 -21.05
C SER A 26 4.99 -5.00 -21.78
N LYS A 27 4.83 -3.67 -21.89
CA LYS A 27 5.85 -2.78 -22.49
C LYS A 27 7.14 -2.75 -21.68
N ASP A 28 7.02 -2.77 -20.35
CA ASP A 28 8.15 -2.85 -19.43
C ASP A 28 7.68 -3.44 -18.09
N LYS A 29 7.73 -4.76 -17.96
CA LYS A 29 7.28 -5.47 -16.75
C LYS A 29 8.04 -5.02 -15.51
N ARG A 30 9.33 -4.68 -15.65
CA ARG A 30 10.20 -4.26 -14.54
C ARG A 30 9.83 -2.89 -14.00
N TYR A 31 9.31 -2.03 -14.86
CA TYR A 31 8.83 -0.71 -14.45
C TYR A 31 7.37 -0.74 -13.98
N TYR A 32 6.47 -1.26 -14.81
CA TYR A 32 5.03 -1.08 -14.61
C TYR A 32 4.42 -2.06 -13.60
N ALA A 33 4.84 -3.33 -13.56
CA ALA A 33 4.21 -4.29 -12.66
C ALA A 33 4.39 -3.92 -11.16
N PRO A 34 5.62 -3.58 -10.69
CA PRO A 34 5.79 -3.11 -9.31
C PRO A 34 5.05 -1.82 -9.02
N LEU A 35 5.04 -0.89 -9.97
CA LEU A 35 4.37 0.40 -9.82
C LEU A 35 2.85 0.23 -9.63
N MET A 36 2.22 -0.64 -10.42
CA MET A 36 0.78 -0.90 -10.35
C MET A 36 0.38 -1.71 -9.11
N LEU A 37 1.20 -2.70 -8.71
CA LEU A 37 0.95 -3.43 -7.48
C LEU A 37 1.07 -2.53 -6.24
N HIS A 38 2.10 -1.67 -6.21
CA HIS A 38 2.25 -0.71 -5.11
C HIS A 38 1.07 0.26 -5.03
N LEU A 39 0.59 0.79 -6.17
CA LEU A 39 -0.60 1.64 -6.19
C LEU A 39 -1.80 0.93 -5.55
N ALA A 40 -2.10 -0.31 -5.98
CA ALA A 40 -3.23 -1.07 -5.46
C ALA A 40 -3.13 -1.34 -3.95
N LEU A 41 -1.96 -1.75 -3.47
CA LEU A 41 -1.78 -2.10 -2.07
C LEU A 41 -1.73 -0.86 -1.16
N HIS A 42 -1.20 0.27 -1.62
CA HIS A 42 -1.29 1.53 -0.88
C HIS A 42 -2.74 2.01 -0.76
N ASP A 43 -3.52 1.92 -1.86
CA ASP A 43 -4.95 2.28 -1.85
C ASP A 43 -5.73 1.41 -0.86
N ALA A 44 -5.46 0.09 -0.83
CA ALA A 44 -6.09 -0.81 0.14
C ALA A 44 -5.58 -0.60 1.58
N GLY A 45 -4.32 -0.18 1.73
CA GLY A 45 -3.61 -0.02 2.98
C GLY A 45 -4.22 1.01 3.93
N ILE A 46 -5.13 1.87 3.46
CA ILE A 46 -5.83 2.87 4.29
C ILE A 46 -6.93 2.28 5.19
N TYR A 47 -7.33 1.02 4.96
CA TYR A 47 -8.44 0.36 5.65
C TYR A 47 -8.32 0.42 7.18
N GLY A 48 -9.37 0.79 7.88
CA GLY A 48 -9.43 0.70 9.35
C GLY A 48 -8.55 1.71 10.09
N PHE A 49 -7.96 2.70 9.41
CA PHE A 49 -7.40 3.86 10.10
C PHE A 49 -8.50 4.78 10.60
N MET A 50 -8.28 5.47 11.72
CA MET A 50 -9.21 6.47 12.25
C MET A 50 -8.63 7.86 12.01
N THR A 51 -9.46 8.82 11.62
CA THR A 51 -9.16 10.25 11.70
C THR A 51 -9.92 10.87 12.85
N ASP A 52 -9.29 11.86 13.48
CA ASP A 52 -9.95 12.68 14.49
C ASP A 52 -11.19 13.33 13.86
N GLY A 53 -12.39 12.82 14.21
CA GLY A 53 -13.66 13.41 13.80
C GLY A 53 -14.34 12.81 12.56
N ALA A 54 -13.77 11.81 11.87
CA ALA A 54 -14.55 11.05 10.89
C ALA A 54 -15.33 9.94 11.59
N LYS A 55 -16.64 9.88 11.36
CA LYS A 55 -17.48 8.76 11.80
C LYS A 55 -16.91 7.46 11.25
N ASP A 56 -16.67 6.49 12.14
CA ASP A 56 -16.06 5.15 11.96
C ASP A 56 -16.31 4.42 10.64
N TYR A 57 -17.44 4.66 9.96
CA TYR A 57 -17.87 3.87 8.80
C TYR A 57 -17.12 4.20 7.50
N LEU A 58 -16.64 5.44 7.31
CA LEU A 58 -16.00 5.82 6.03
C LEU A 58 -14.59 5.25 5.89
N MET A 59 -13.91 4.97 7.00
CA MET A 59 -12.55 4.42 6.98
C MET A 59 -12.53 2.90 7.03
N LYS A 60 -13.69 2.27 7.23
CA LYS A 60 -13.94 0.85 6.94
C LYS A 60 -14.25 0.60 5.46
N ARG A 61 -14.04 1.55 4.54
CA ARG A 61 -14.34 1.38 3.10
C ARG A 61 -13.16 0.92 2.23
N GLY A 62 -12.04 0.53 2.85
CA GLY A 62 -10.87 -0.09 2.19
C GLY A 62 -10.42 0.59 0.90
N PRO A 63 -10.01 -0.16 -0.15
CA PRO A 63 -9.54 0.40 -1.41
C PRO A 63 -10.66 1.14 -2.12
N ASN A 64 -10.57 2.47 -2.11
CA ASN A 64 -11.65 3.36 -2.50
C ASN A 64 -11.19 4.43 -3.49
N GLY A 65 -9.97 4.33 -4.03
CA GLY A 65 -9.44 5.25 -5.03
C GLY A 65 -8.96 6.59 -4.49
N SER A 66 -9.01 6.85 -3.17
CA SER A 66 -8.60 8.14 -2.59
C SER A 66 -7.13 8.47 -2.85
N ILE A 67 -6.30 7.45 -3.09
CA ILE A 67 -4.88 7.61 -3.43
C ILE A 67 -4.66 8.41 -4.71
N GLY A 68 -5.67 8.51 -5.58
CA GLY A 68 -5.61 9.37 -6.77
C GLY A 68 -5.63 10.87 -6.46
N THR A 69 -5.99 11.27 -5.22
CA THR A 69 -6.07 12.69 -4.86
C THR A 69 -4.68 13.29 -4.68
N GLN A 70 -4.52 14.54 -5.12
CA GLN A 70 -3.24 15.25 -4.99
C GLN A 70 -2.79 15.40 -3.52
N ALA A 71 -3.75 15.50 -2.60
CA ALA A 71 -3.47 15.58 -1.17
C ALA A 71 -2.89 14.27 -0.63
N GLU A 72 -3.49 13.11 -0.94
CA GLU A 72 -2.96 11.81 -0.52
C GLU A 72 -1.64 11.46 -1.23
N LEU A 73 -1.49 11.78 -2.52
CA LEU A 73 -0.24 11.60 -3.27
C LEU A 73 0.91 12.45 -2.72
N SER A 74 0.61 13.57 -2.07
CA SER A 74 1.65 14.41 -1.45
C SER A 74 2.23 13.78 -0.19
N HIS A 75 1.59 12.73 0.34
CA HIS A 75 2.05 12.06 1.55
C HIS A 75 3.40 11.33 1.29
N PRO A 76 4.41 11.47 2.18
CA PRO A 76 5.75 10.88 1.97
C PRO A 76 5.78 9.37 1.68
N SER A 77 4.83 8.60 2.20
CA SER A 77 4.67 7.17 1.92
C SER A 77 4.34 6.88 0.47
N ASN A 78 3.56 7.74 -0.18
CA ASN A 78 3.03 7.55 -1.53
C ASN A 78 3.99 8.13 -2.60
N LYS A 79 5.22 8.47 -2.20
CA LYS A 79 6.22 9.04 -3.08
C LYS A 79 6.49 8.11 -4.26
N GLY A 80 6.26 8.63 -5.47
CA GLY A 80 6.48 7.90 -6.73
C GLY A 80 5.20 7.32 -7.34
N LEU A 81 4.09 7.25 -6.59
CA LEU A 81 2.83 6.68 -7.09
C LEU A 81 2.04 7.61 -8.03
N LYS A 82 2.40 8.90 -8.10
CA LYS A 82 1.80 9.84 -9.04
C LYS A 82 1.83 9.32 -10.49
N LYS A 83 2.94 8.72 -10.91
CA LYS A 83 3.05 8.14 -12.26
C LYS A 83 2.10 6.95 -12.47
N ALA A 84 1.88 6.15 -11.42
CA ALA A 84 0.93 5.04 -11.48
C ALA A 84 -0.50 5.55 -11.74
N VAL A 85 -0.89 6.62 -11.02
CA VAL A 85 -2.18 7.30 -11.21
C VAL A 85 -2.30 7.90 -12.61
N GLU A 86 -1.27 8.59 -13.11
CA GLU A 86 -1.27 9.16 -14.47
C GLU A 86 -1.47 8.09 -15.57
N HIS A 87 -0.86 6.92 -15.42
CA HIS A 87 -1.09 5.79 -16.33
C HIS A 87 -2.49 5.19 -16.19
N CYS A 88 -3.02 5.12 -14.97
CA CYS A 88 -4.41 4.72 -14.78
C CYS A 88 -5.38 5.75 -15.39
N ASP A 89 -5.08 7.05 -15.34
CA ASP A 89 -5.88 8.09 -16.00
C ASP A 89 -5.96 7.88 -17.52
N GLU A 90 -4.87 7.42 -18.15
CA GLU A 90 -4.86 7.05 -19.57
C GLU A 90 -5.86 5.93 -19.87
N VAL A 91 -5.86 4.87 -19.06
CA VAL A 91 -6.82 3.76 -19.19
C VAL A 91 -8.25 4.24 -18.87
N LYS A 92 -8.40 5.09 -17.86
CA LYS A 92 -9.69 5.64 -17.41
C LYS A 92 -10.37 6.48 -18.50
N ARG A 93 -9.63 7.21 -19.33
CA ARG A 93 -10.18 8.03 -20.42
C ARG A 93 -11.06 7.22 -21.38
N ASN A 94 -10.70 5.97 -21.63
CA ASN A 94 -11.46 5.03 -22.48
C ASN A 94 -12.52 4.24 -21.68
N ASN A 95 -12.37 4.18 -20.35
CA ASN A 95 -13.20 3.39 -19.44
C ASN A 95 -13.88 4.31 -18.41
N LYS A 96 -14.72 5.25 -18.88
CA LYS A 96 -15.29 6.32 -18.05
C LYS A 96 -16.26 5.82 -16.97
N LYS A 97 -16.87 4.65 -17.13
CA LYS A 97 -17.91 4.11 -16.26
C LYS A 97 -17.38 3.41 -15.01
N ILE A 98 -16.22 2.77 -15.10
CA ILE A 98 -15.62 2.07 -13.95
C ILE A 98 -15.09 3.06 -12.92
N THR A 99 -15.07 2.73 -11.64
CA THR A 99 -14.48 3.59 -10.62
C THR A 99 -12.95 3.58 -10.68
N TYR A 100 -12.32 4.63 -10.14
CA TYR A 100 -10.86 4.60 -9.93
C TYR A 100 -10.46 3.53 -8.93
N ALA A 101 -11.27 3.32 -7.88
CA ALA A 101 -11.10 2.26 -6.91
C ALA A 101 -10.98 0.87 -7.57
N ASP A 102 -11.93 0.51 -8.45
CA ASP A 102 -11.84 -0.73 -9.20
C ASP A 102 -10.65 -0.76 -10.17
N LEU A 103 -10.35 0.35 -10.84
CA LEU A 103 -9.24 0.44 -11.79
C LEU A 103 -7.88 0.20 -11.11
N TYR A 104 -7.65 0.78 -9.94
CA TYR A 104 -6.38 0.61 -9.20
C TYR A 104 -6.21 -0.82 -8.70
N GLN A 105 -7.26 -1.42 -8.13
CA GLN A 105 -7.21 -2.82 -7.70
C GLN A 105 -7.04 -3.78 -8.88
N LEU A 106 -7.69 -3.49 -10.02
CA LEU A 106 -7.50 -4.23 -11.26
C LEU A 106 -6.05 -4.14 -11.76
N ALA A 107 -5.41 -2.97 -11.66
CA ALA A 107 -4.01 -2.78 -12.04
C ALA A 107 -3.06 -3.67 -11.22
N GLY A 108 -3.29 -3.80 -9.90
CA GLY A 108 -2.55 -4.71 -9.04
C GLY A 108 -2.71 -6.18 -9.43
N VAL A 109 -3.95 -6.62 -9.68
CA VAL A 109 -4.26 -7.98 -10.14
C VAL A 109 -3.57 -8.30 -11.47
N VAL A 110 -3.66 -7.39 -12.44
CA VAL A 110 -3.05 -7.57 -13.76
C VAL A 110 -1.53 -7.57 -13.67
N ALA A 111 -0.92 -6.76 -12.80
CA ALA A 111 0.52 -6.77 -12.58
C ALA A 111 1.05 -8.12 -12.10
N VAL A 112 0.36 -8.75 -11.16
CA VAL A 112 0.70 -10.09 -10.65
C VAL A 112 0.56 -11.13 -11.75
N GLN A 113 -0.57 -11.15 -12.47
CA GLN A 113 -0.82 -12.15 -13.50
C GLN A 113 0.11 -12.00 -14.71
N ASN A 114 0.38 -10.77 -15.16
CA ASN A 114 1.25 -10.50 -16.32
C ASN A 114 2.71 -10.93 -16.09
N THR A 115 3.14 -10.94 -14.83
CA THR A 115 4.46 -11.39 -14.41
C THR A 115 4.52 -12.89 -14.09
N GLY A 116 3.46 -13.65 -14.41
CA GLY A 116 3.41 -15.10 -14.22
C GLY A 116 2.98 -15.55 -12.82
N GLY A 117 2.43 -14.63 -12.02
CA GLY A 117 1.88 -14.93 -10.70
C GLY A 117 0.54 -15.68 -10.77
N PRO A 118 -0.07 -15.97 -9.61
CA PRO A 118 -1.32 -16.72 -9.56
C PRO A 118 -2.48 -15.94 -10.19
N PRO A 119 -3.52 -16.64 -10.69
CA PRO A 119 -4.79 -16.00 -10.93
C PRO A 119 -5.36 -15.47 -9.61
N ILE A 120 -5.88 -14.25 -9.65
CA ILE A 120 -6.52 -13.58 -8.51
C ILE A 120 -7.90 -13.19 -9.01
N GLU A 121 -8.93 -13.70 -8.35
CA GLU A 121 -10.31 -13.34 -8.65
C GLU A 121 -10.51 -11.86 -8.35
N PHE A 122 -11.04 -11.13 -9.34
CA PHE A 122 -11.33 -9.71 -9.21
C PHE A 122 -12.85 -9.50 -9.16
N VAL A 123 -13.32 -8.93 -8.06
CA VAL A 123 -14.72 -8.54 -7.89
C VAL A 123 -14.86 -7.02 -8.10
N PRO A 124 -15.59 -6.55 -9.12
CA PRO A 124 -15.86 -5.12 -9.31
C PRO A 124 -16.98 -4.61 -8.39
N GLY A 125 -17.10 -3.29 -8.29
CA GLY A 125 -18.18 -2.61 -7.58
C GLY A 125 -17.72 -1.67 -6.46
N ARG A 126 -16.42 -1.37 -6.36
CA ARG A 126 -15.91 -0.40 -5.38
C ARG A 126 -16.39 1.00 -5.72
N GLU A 127 -16.71 1.78 -4.69
CA GLU A 127 -17.10 3.19 -4.82
C GLU A 127 -15.89 4.10 -4.65
N ASP A 128 -15.80 5.13 -5.49
CA ASP A 128 -14.75 6.15 -5.35
C ASP A 128 -14.97 7.02 -4.10
N SER A 129 -13.87 7.37 -3.44
CA SER A 129 -13.81 8.26 -2.29
C SER A 129 -12.65 9.24 -2.45
N THR A 130 -12.77 10.40 -1.81
CA THR A 130 -11.67 11.36 -1.66
C THR A 130 -11.18 11.44 -0.22
N LYS A 131 -11.72 10.59 0.66
CA LYS A 131 -11.42 10.57 2.09
C LYS A 131 -10.29 9.59 2.36
N PHE A 132 -9.24 10.11 2.98
CA PHE A 132 -8.08 9.36 3.42
C PHE A 132 -7.65 9.83 4.82
N PRO A 133 -6.80 9.08 5.53
CA PRO A 133 -6.36 9.46 6.87
C PRO A 133 -5.49 10.74 6.87
N ASP A 134 -5.89 11.77 7.63
CA ASP A 134 -5.16 13.04 7.77
C ASP A 134 -3.80 12.90 8.48
N LYS A 135 -3.61 11.84 9.26
CA LYS A 135 -2.38 11.57 10.02
C LYS A 135 -1.85 10.19 9.73
N ALA A 136 -0.52 10.13 9.55
CA ALA A 136 0.29 8.94 9.69
C ALA A 136 -0.15 8.13 10.93
N PRO A 137 -0.75 6.95 10.78
CA PRO A 137 -1.40 6.23 11.87
C PRO A 137 -0.42 5.77 12.94
N LEU A 138 0.85 5.51 12.58
CA LEU A 138 1.86 5.04 13.51
C LEU A 138 3.21 5.74 13.27
N LYS A 139 3.64 6.51 14.28
CA LYS A 139 4.98 7.14 14.35
C LYS A 139 6.00 6.11 14.82
N SER A 140 6.30 5.11 13.99
CA SER A 140 7.47 4.26 14.22
C SER A 140 8.46 4.46 13.09
N ASN A 141 9.74 4.52 13.45
CA ASN A 141 10.84 4.57 12.49
C ASN A 141 11.40 3.17 12.18
N GLU A 142 10.86 2.15 12.85
CA GLU A 142 11.35 0.78 12.83
C GLU A 142 10.15 -0.15 12.65
N LEU A 143 10.32 -1.16 11.81
CA LEU A 143 9.36 -2.25 11.69
C LEU A 143 9.70 -3.30 12.75
N ASP A 144 8.78 -3.56 13.68
CA ASP A 144 8.89 -4.61 14.69
C ASP A 144 7.66 -5.54 14.70
N GLU A 145 7.71 -6.60 15.49
CA GLU A 145 6.61 -7.57 15.59
C GLU A 145 5.30 -6.93 16.09
N SER A 146 5.37 -5.97 17.01
CA SER A 146 4.18 -5.28 17.53
C SER A 146 3.45 -4.50 16.43
N ILE A 147 4.20 -3.91 15.52
CA ILE A 147 3.66 -3.22 14.34
C ILE A 147 3.00 -4.20 13.38
N LEU A 148 3.64 -5.34 13.11
CA LEU A 148 3.05 -6.36 12.24
C LEU A 148 1.72 -6.88 12.80
N GLU A 149 1.64 -7.12 14.11
CA GLU A 149 0.39 -7.53 14.76
C GLU A 149 -0.69 -6.44 14.64
N LYS A 150 -0.35 -5.15 14.79
CA LYS A 150 -1.30 -4.05 14.58
C LYS A 150 -1.81 -3.96 13.14
N ILE A 151 -0.95 -4.19 12.14
CA ILE A 151 -1.40 -4.28 10.73
C ILE A 151 -2.38 -5.42 10.59
N ARG A 152 -1.96 -6.59 11.08
CA ARG A 152 -2.68 -7.85 10.96
C ARG A 152 -4.08 -7.75 11.57
N GLU A 153 -4.18 -7.25 12.79
CA GLU A 153 -5.45 -7.05 13.49
C GLU A 153 -6.34 -6.02 12.79
N ARG A 154 -5.77 -4.89 12.34
CA ARG A 154 -6.54 -3.85 11.65
C ARG A 154 -7.12 -4.33 10.33
N MET A 155 -6.36 -5.11 9.57
CA MET A 155 -6.74 -5.59 8.23
C MET A 155 -7.33 -7.00 8.23
N ASP A 156 -7.58 -7.58 9.41
CA ASP A 156 -8.09 -8.96 9.56
C ASP A 156 -7.29 -10.00 8.76
N LEU A 157 -5.96 -9.94 8.89
CA LEU A 157 -5.04 -10.83 8.22
C LEU A 157 -4.55 -11.94 9.16
N GLU A 158 -4.09 -13.05 8.59
CA GLU A 158 -3.32 -14.05 9.30
C GLU A 158 -1.82 -13.76 9.17
N LYS A 159 -1.01 -14.32 10.06
CA LYS A 159 0.47 -14.23 9.94
C LYS A 159 0.96 -14.79 8.60
N LYS A 160 0.26 -15.81 8.09
CA LYS A 160 0.50 -16.41 6.77
C LYS A 160 0.24 -15.42 5.64
N ASP A 161 -0.87 -14.67 5.70
CA ASP A 161 -1.21 -13.65 4.72
C ASP A 161 -0.13 -12.55 4.70
N MET A 162 0.33 -12.13 5.89
CA MET A 162 1.42 -11.15 6.02
C MET A 162 2.70 -11.64 5.31
N VAL A 163 3.16 -12.87 5.60
CA VAL A 163 4.38 -13.41 4.98
C VAL A 163 4.24 -13.49 3.45
N ALA A 164 3.07 -13.93 2.95
CA ALA A 164 2.82 -14.04 1.52
C ALA A 164 2.81 -12.66 0.84
N LEU A 165 2.07 -11.69 1.37
CA LEU A 165 2.02 -10.32 0.84
C LEU A 165 3.40 -9.67 0.77
N PHE A 166 4.21 -9.84 1.82
CA PHE A 166 5.58 -9.36 1.83
C PHE A 166 6.40 -10.06 0.73
N GLY A 167 6.31 -11.38 0.57
CA GLY A 167 6.99 -12.09 -0.51
C GLY A 167 6.71 -11.53 -1.90
N GLY A 168 5.43 -11.29 -2.20
CA GLY A 168 5.01 -10.75 -3.50
C GLY A 168 5.47 -9.32 -3.78
N LEU A 169 5.67 -8.51 -2.74
CA LEU A 169 6.19 -7.14 -2.84
C LEU A 169 7.71 -7.09 -3.00
N HIS A 170 8.44 -8.01 -2.36
CA HIS A 170 9.90 -7.92 -2.26
C HIS A 170 10.66 -8.64 -3.37
N GLN A 171 10.02 -9.58 -4.07
CA GLN A 171 10.61 -10.20 -5.25
C GLN A 171 10.98 -9.20 -6.37
N TRP A 172 10.43 -7.98 -6.35
CA TRP A 172 10.77 -6.92 -7.31
C TRP A 172 11.71 -5.86 -6.75
N SER A 173 12.25 -6.07 -5.55
CA SER A 173 13.30 -5.24 -4.96
C SER A 173 14.66 -5.51 -5.62
N LEU A 174 14.77 -5.13 -6.88
CA LEU A 174 15.99 -4.64 -7.48
C LEU A 174 15.69 -3.22 -7.98
N PRO A 175 16.19 -2.16 -7.30
CA PRO A 175 15.95 -0.80 -7.74
C PRO A 175 16.50 -0.59 -9.17
N PRO A 176 15.75 0.07 -10.07
CA PRO A 176 16.26 0.49 -11.39
C PRO A 176 17.55 1.30 -11.29
N ASP A 177 17.73 2.04 -10.19
CA ASP A 177 18.86 2.94 -9.94
C ASP A 177 20.19 2.22 -9.59
N GLU A 178 20.17 0.92 -9.27
CA GLU A 178 21.41 0.15 -9.02
C GLU A 178 21.88 -0.64 -10.25
N THR A 179 21.07 -0.69 -11.30
CA THR A 179 21.47 -1.23 -12.60
C THR A 179 21.98 -0.10 -13.50
N PRO A 180 23.26 -0.10 -13.92
CA PRO A 180 23.75 0.84 -14.93
C PRO A 180 22.83 0.81 -16.15
N LYS A 181 22.44 1.98 -16.69
CA LYS A 181 21.48 2.14 -17.81
C LYS A 181 21.75 1.27 -19.06
N GLY A 182 22.94 0.67 -19.18
CA GLY A 182 23.31 -0.28 -20.25
C GLY A 182 23.17 -1.78 -19.91
N LYS A 183 22.86 -2.17 -18.67
CA LYS A 183 22.72 -3.58 -18.25
C LYS A 183 21.26 -4.07 -18.13
N GLN A 184 20.28 -3.17 -18.24
CA GLN A 184 18.86 -3.55 -18.18
C GLN A 184 18.43 -4.44 -19.36
N GLN A 185 19.12 -4.34 -20.50
CA GLN A 185 18.79 -5.10 -21.72
C GLN A 185 19.03 -6.62 -21.61
N ASN A 186 19.78 -7.09 -20.61
CA ASN A 186 20.13 -8.51 -20.42
C ASN A 186 19.66 -9.09 -19.08
N LEU A 187 18.74 -8.41 -18.39
CA LEU A 187 18.15 -9.00 -17.18
C LEU A 187 17.14 -10.08 -17.59
N PRO A 188 17.07 -11.20 -16.85
CA PRO A 188 16.04 -12.22 -17.08
C PRO A 188 14.65 -11.58 -17.03
N GLU A 189 13.65 -12.20 -17.65
CA GLU A 189 12.27 -11.71 -17.55
C GLU A 189 11.84 -11.60 -16.08
N LEU A 190 11.12 -10.52 -15.72
CA LEU A 190 10.57 -10.37 -14.38
C LEU A 190 9.48 -11.44 -14.16
N LYS A 191 9.68 -12.28 -13.16
CA LYS A 191 8.74 -13.34 -12.78
C LYS A 191 8.21 -13.11 -11.36
N PHE A 192 6.96 -13.51 -11.16
CA PHE A 192 6.34 -13.57 -9.84
C PHE A 192 6.50 -15.01 -9.31
N ASP A 193 7.48 -15.23 -8.44
CA ASP A 193 7.83 -16.55 -7.90
C ASP A 193 8.40 -16.45 -6.47
N ASN A 194 8.76 -17.59 -5.88
CA ASN A 194 9.28 -17.67 -4.52
C ASN A 194 10.76 -17.27 -4.36
N SER A 195 11.40 -16.65 -5.37
CA SER A 195 12.82 -16.26 -5.31
C SER A 195 13.16 -15.37 -4.11
N TYR A 196 12.20 -14.57 -3.64
CA TYR A 196 12.37 -13.79 -2.41
C TYR A 196 12.73 -14.67 -1.20
N PHE A 197 12.00 -15.78 -1.02
CA PHE A 197 12.20 -16.68 0.12
C PHE A 197 13.46 -17.52 -0.03
N ILE A 198 13.85 -17.89 -1.27
CA ILE A 198 15.12 -18.56 -1.57
C ILE A 198 16.32 -17.66 -1.24
N GLY A 199 16.22 -16.37 -1.56
CA GLY A 199 17.28 -15.38 -1.30
C GLY A 199 17.37 -14.93 0.16
N LEU A 200 16.42 -15.32 1.00
CA LEU A 200 16.25 -14.79 2.34
C LEU A 200 17.22 -15.43 3.33
N LYS A 201 18.18 -14.65 3.82
CA LYS A 201 19.17 -15.11 4.79
C LYS A 201 18.58 -15.18 6.19
N THR A 202 18.81 -16.27 6.89
CA THR A 202 18.34 -16.55 8.27
C THR A 202 18.79 -15.53 9.32
N ARG A 203 19.79 -14.68 9.05
CA ARG A 203 20.41 -13.78 10.05
C ARG A 203 20.43 -12.30 9.71
N GLU A 204 19.55 -11.83 8.83
CA GLU A 204 19.40 -10.40 8.62
C GLU A 204 18.55 -9.78 9.73
N LYS A 205 19.23 -9.17 10.72
CA LYS A 205 18.63 -8.54 11.92
C LYS A 205 17.56 -7.45 11.66
N GLN A 206 17.29 -7.13 10.39
CA GLN A 206 16.33 -6.10 9.97
C GLN A 206 15.13 -6.68 9.21
N ASN A 207 15.09 -7.98 8.97
CA ASN A 207 13.93 -8.63 8.35
C ASN A 207 13.17 -9.44 9.40
N LEU A 208 11.91 -9.05 9.64
CA LEU A 208 11.03 -9.75 10.59
C LEU A 208 10.49 -11.07 10.02
N PHE A 209 10.46 -11.19 8.69
CA PHE A 209 10.06 -12.40 8.00
C PHE A 209 11.31 -13.23 7.69
N VAL A 210 12.01 -13.69 8.73
CA VAL A 210 13.14 -14.64 8.60
C VAL A 210 12.76 -16.00 9.18
N LYS A 211 13.43 -17.07 8.73
CA LYS A 211 13.14 -18.44 9.16
C LYS A 211 13.28 -18.65 10.66
N ASP A 212 14.24 -17.96 11.29
CA ASP A 212 14.51 -18.08 12.73
C ASP A 212 13.47 -17.33 13.58
N ASN A 213 12.53 -16.60 12.96
CA ASN A 213 11.44 -15.95 13.68
C ASN A 213 10.40 -17.00 14.12
N GLU A 214 10.20 -17.16 15.43
CA GLU A 214 9.26 -18.15 15.99
C GLU A 214 7.81 -17.96 15.52
N GLN A 215 7.42 -16.75 15.13
CA GLN A 215 6.05 -16.42 14.73
C GLN A 215 5.79 -16.55 13.23
N TYR A 216 6.80 -16.26 12.40
CA TYR A 216 6.65 -16.14 10.93
C TYR A 216 7.47 -17.16 10.14
N GLY A 217 8.49 -17.76 10.76
CA GLY A 217 9.52 -18.56 10.11
C GLY A 217 9.01 -19.81 9.40
N GLN A 218 7.97 -20.46 9.93
CA GLN A 218 7.39 -21.67 9.32
C GLN A 218 6.88 -21.42 7.89
N TRP A 219 6.33 -20.23 7.62
CA TRP A 219 5.81 -19.88 6.30
C TRP A 219 6.92 -19.50 5.35
N VAL A 220 7.97 -18.84 5.85
CA VAL A 220 9.20 -18.59 5.09
C VAL A 220 9.82 -19.90 4.61
N ASP A 221 9.96 -20.89 5.49
CA ASP A 221 10.49 -22.21 5.15
C ASP A 221 9.60 -22.97 4.17
N THR A 222 8.28 -22.83 4.29
CA THR A 222 7.32 -23.45 3.38
C THR A 222 7.45 -22.85 1.98
N TYR A 223 7.40 -21.53 1.88
CA TYR A 223 7.43 -20.83 0.59
C TYR A 223 8.77 -20.93 -0.12
N GLU A 224 9.89 -21.01 0.61
CA GLU A 224 11.19 -21.28 0.02
C GLU A 224 11.20 -22.63 -0.75
N LYS A 225 10.56 -23.66 -0.18
CA LYS A 225 10.58 -25.02 -0.72
C LYS A 225 9.46 -25.29 -1.71
N ASP A 226 8.34 -24.58 -1.56
CA ASP A 226 7.12 -24.78 -2.35
C ASP A 226 6.60 -23.46 -2.93
N ASN A 227 6.94 -23.23 -4.20
CA ASN A 227 6.44 -22.09 -4.95
C ASN A 227 4.91 -22.11 -5.10
N ASN A 228 4.28 -23.28 -5.25
CA ASN A 228 2.83 -23.34 -5.43
C ASN A 228 2.10 -22.96 -4.15
N ALA A 229 2.60 -23.38 -2.99
CA ALA A 229 2.09 -22.95 -1.69
C ALA A 229 2.15 -21.41 -1.57
N PHE A 230 3.29 -20.81 -1.92
CA PHE A 230 3.43 -19.36 -1.94
C PHE A 230 2.41 -18.67 -2.86
N LEU A 231 2.30 -19.11 -4.12
CA LEU A 231 1.39 -18.48 -5.08
C LEU A 231 -0.08 -18.62 -4.64
N ALA A 232 -0.47 -19.77 -4.08
CA ALA A 232 -1.83 -19.99 -3.58
C ALA A 232 -2.16 -19.06 -2.39
N ASP A 233 -1.27 -18.99 -1.40
CA ASP A 233 -1.46 -18.14 -0.23
C ASP A 233 -1.37 -16.64 -0.59
N TYR A 234 -0.51 -16.26 -1.54
CA TYR A 234 -0.46 -14.90 -2.06
C TYR A 234 -1.77 -14.49 -2.72
N ALA A 235 -2.36 -15.36 -3.55
CA ALA A 235 -3.62 -15.05 -4.22
C ALA A 235 -4.75 -14.82 -3.20
N ALA A 236 -4.83 -15.68 -2.18
CA ALA A 236 -5.80 -15.54 -1.10
C ALA A 236 -5.60 -14.24 -0.31
N ALA A 237 -4.36 -13.93 0.07
CA ALA A 237 -4.03 -12.74 0.84
C ALA A 237 -4.26 -11.44 0.04
N HIS A 238 -3.86 -11.42 -1.24
CA HIS A 238 -4.10 -10.28 -2.13
C HIS A 238 -5.60 -10.03 -2.30
N LYS A 239 -6.39 -11.10 -2.53
CA LYS A 239 -7.86 -10.99 -2.62
C LYS A 239 -8.45 -10.38 -1.36
N LYS A 240 -8.10 -10.90 -0.17
CA LYS A 240 -8.53 -10.34 1.12
C LYS A 240 -8.25 -8.84 1.21
N VAL A 241 -7.01 -8.41 0.95
CA VAL A 241 -6.62 -6.99 1.01
C VAL A 241 -7.40 -6.14 0.00
N SER A 242 -7.56 -6.63 -1.23
CA SER A 242 -8.29 -5.91 -2.28
C SER A 242 -9.79 -5.75 -1.99
N GLU A 243 -10.36 -6.59 -1.12
CA GLU A 243 -11.79 -6.62 -0.79
C GLU A 243 -12.12 -6.04 0.59
N LEU A 244 -11.13 -5.54 1.32
CA LEU A 244 -11.33 -4.92 2.62
C LEU A 244 -12.41 -3.85 2.55
N GLY A 245 -13.39 -3.92 3.45
CA GLY A 245 -14.40 -2.86 3.56
C GLY A 245 -15.42 -2.77 2.42
N ILE A 246 -15.40 -3.69 1.45
CA ILE A 246 -16.46 -3.78 0.44
C ILE A 246 -17.72 -4.29 1.12
N SER A 247 -18.71 -3.42 1.27
CA SER A 247 -20.04 -3.81 1.74
C SER A 247 -20.70 -4.67 0.67
N VAL A 248 -20.70 -5.99 0.87
CA VAL A 248 -21.49 -6.91 0.06
C VAL A 248 -22.95 -6.57 0.32
N ALA A 249 -23.73 -6.33 -0.74
CA ALA A 249 -25.14 -5.94 -0.63
C ALA A 249 -25.89 -6.96 0.26
N GLY A 250 -26.15 -6.57 1.51
CA GLY A 250 -26.68 -7.46 2.55
C GLY A 250 -26.28 -7.07 3.98
N GLU A 251 -25.11 -6.46 4.19
CA GLU A 251 -24.72 -5.94 5.51
C GLU A 251 -25.08 -4.46 5.68
N GLN A 252 -26.38 -4.18 5.68
CA GLN A 252 -26.88 -3.02 6.44
C GLN A 252 -26.94 -3.50 7.89
N THR A 253 -25.86 -3.32 8.66
CA THR A 253 -25.96 -3.38 10.12
C THR A 253 -26.78 -2.17 10.56
N ASP A 254 -28.09 -2.38 10.59
CA ASP A 254 -29.10 -1.47 11.07
C ASP A 254 -28.89 -1.29 12.58
N GLN A 255 -28.16 -0.23 12.95
CA GLN A 255 -28.22 0.33 14.30
C GLN A 255 -28.71 1.76 14.20
N ARG A 256 -29.97 1.89 13.79
CA ARG A 256 -30.74 3.12 13.93
C ARG A 256 -31.68 2.97 15.13
N THR A 257 -31.24 3.48 16.28
CA THR A 257 -32.17 3.82 17.37
C THR A 257 -31.90 5.26 17.82
N PRO A 258 -32.81 6.22 17.57
CA PRO A 258 -32.76 7.53 18.22
C PRO A 258 -33.40 7.42 19.61
N ALA A 259 -32.69 7.81 20.66
CA ALA A 259 -33.30 8.07 21.97
C ALA A 259 -33.77 9.54 22.05
N PRO A 260 -34.92 9.83 22.69
CA PRO A 260 -35.61 11.11 22.59
C PRO A 260 -35.24 12.10 23.70
N GLY A 261 -35.17 13.39 23.33
CA GLY A 261 -35.55 14.54 24.16
C GLY A 261 -34.55 15.07 25.21
N MET A 262 -34.07 16.30 25.01
CA MET A 262 -34.31 17.47 25.90
C MET A 262 -33.49 18.71 25.44
N SER A 263 -34.19 19.67 24.80
CA SER A 263 -34.30 21.12 25.11
C SER A 263 -33.33 21.70 26.19
N VAL A 264 -32.76 22.92 26.17
CA VAL A 264 -32.92 24.20 25.43
C VAL A 264 -31.83 25.20 25.91
N ALA A 265 -31.52 26.21 25.07
CA ALA A 265 -31.01 27.58 25.33
C ALA A 265 -29.58 27.84 25.87
N GLY A 266 -28.98 28.92 25.34
CA GLY A 266 -27.91 29.66 26.01
C GLY A 266 -27.10 30.58 25.09
N LYS A 267 -27.24 31.89 25.25
CA LYS A 267 -26.66 33.01 24.47
C LYS A 267 -25.17 33.35 24.76
N GLN A 268 -24.61 34.19 23.87
CA GLN A 268 -23.67 35.33 24.11
C GLN A 268 -22.16 35.04 24.30
N THR A 269 -21.29 35.51 23.39
CA THR A 269 -20.49 36.77 23.35
C THR A 269 -19.49 36.95 24.51
N ASP A 270 -18.19 37.01 24.22
CA ASP A 270 -17.36 38.23 24.28
C ASP A 270 -15.84 37.96 24.38
N GLN A 271 -15.10 38.98 23.92
CA GLN A 271 -13.65 39.12 23.81
C GLN A 271 -12.92 39.23 25.17
N LYS A 272 -11.66 38.77 25.26
CA LYS A 272 -10.50 39.55 25.76
C LYS A 272 -9.15 38.80 25.69
N THR A 273 -8.15 39.44 25.08
CA THR A 273 -6.68 39.26 25.21
C THR A 273 -6.18 39.76 26.60
N PRO A 274 -4.87 39.70 27.02
CA PRO A 274 -3.62 39.65 26.25
C PRO A 274 -2.48 38.70 26.73
N ALA A 275 -1.41 38.68 25.93
CA ALA A 275 -0.11 37.99 26.04
C ALA A 275 0.79 38.53 27.19
N PRO A 276 2.06 38.07 27.37
CA PRO A 276 3.18 38.47 26.47
C PRO A 276 4.34 37.45 26.33
N GLY A 277 5.22 37.65 25.33
CA GLY A 277 6.64 37.31 25.49
C GLY A 277 7.44 36.86 24.25
N MET A 278 8.49 37.64 23.94
CA MET A 278 9.75 37.31 23.24
C MET A 278 9.70 37.23 21.69
N SER A 279 10.29 38.15 20.92
CA SER A 279 11.69 38.64 20.77
C SER A 279 12.46 37.98 19.61
N VAL A 280 12.42 38.67 18.48
CA VAL A 280 13.50 39.05 17.52
C VAL A 280 14.77 38.18 17.36
N ALA A 281 14.90 37.68 16.12
CA ALA A 281 16.04 37.61 15.17
C ALA A 281 17.48 37.22 15.58
N GLY A 282 18.08 36.37 14.74
CA GLY A 282 19.53 36.25 14.57
C GLY A 282 19.92 35.19 13.52
N LYS A 283 20.37 35.63 12.33
CA LYS A 283 21.07 34.80 11.33
C LYS A 283 22.52 34.57 11.77
N GLN A 284 23.07 33.38 11.54
CA GLN A 284 24.50 33.24 11.25
C GLN A 284 24.79 31.97 10.43
N THR A 285 25.47 32.20 9.31
CA THR A 285 26.15 31.26 8.43
C THR A 285 27.41 30.71 9.10
N ASP A 286 27.79 29.46 8.83
CA ASP A 286 29.21 29.11 8.70
C ASP A 286 29.44 27.85 7.88
N GLN A 287 30.44 27.95 7.01
CA GLN A 287 31.00 26.92 6.15
C GLN A 287 31.92 25.99 6.95
N LYS A 288 31.92 24.69 6.63
CA LYS A 288 33.11 23.83 6.88
C LYS A 288 33.15 22.61 5.96
N THR A 289 34.17 22.56 5.12
CA THR A 289 34.64 21.34 4.43
C THR A 289 35.43 20.47 5.42
N PRO A 290 35.48 19.13 5.24
CA PRO A 290 36.74 18.57 4.74
C PRO A 290 36.58 17.34 3.79
N ALA A 291 37.64 17.07 3.02
CA ALA A 291 37.86 15.92 2.12
C ALA A 291 38.50 14.71 2.87
N PRO A 292 39.00 13.64 2.20
CA PRO A 292 38.31 12.64 1.37
C PRO A 292 38.55 11.16 1.80
N SER A 293 37.76 10.25 1.22
CA SER A 293 37.98 8.80 1.00
C SER A 293 37.93 7.81 2.18
N ARG A 294 37.04 6.80 2.07
CA ARG A 294 37.42 5.37 2.06
C ARG A 294 36.23 4.47 1.72
N ASN A 295 36.51 3.54 0.81
CA ASN A 295 35.65 2.47 0.32
C ASN A 295 34.89 1.69 1.40
N ARG A 296 33.60 1.43 1.13
CA ARG A 296 32.90 0.14 1.26
C ARG A 296 31.45 0.33 0.81
N VAL A 297 31.18 0.09 -0.47
CA VAL A 297 29.83 0.21 -1.04
C VAL A 297 28.95 -0.94 -0.54
N ARG A 298 27.88 -0.50 0.11
CA ARG A 298 26.64 -1.14 0.55
C ARG A 298 26.14 -2.25 -0.37
N LEU A 299 26.09 -3.48 0.14
CA LEU A 299 25.17 -4.53 -0.32
C LEU A 299 24.15 -4.91 0.78
N VAL A 300 24.33 -4.39 2.01
CA VAL A 300 23.60 -4.78 3.24
C VAL A 300 22.36 -3.88 3.48
N GLN A 301 22.11 -2.85 2.66
CA GLN A 301 21.02 -1.89 2.87
C GLN A 301 19.72 -2.20 2.12
N GLY A 302 19.72 -3.09 1.10
CA GLY A 302 18.56 -3.28 0.23
C GLY A 302 17.35 -3.94 0.90
N ILE A 303 17.58 -4.95 1.75
CA ILE A 303 16.50 -5.79 2.28
C ILE A 303 15.75 -5.12 3.44
N GLY A 304 16.47 -4.44 4.35
CA GLY A 304 15.85 -3.66 5.42
C GLY A 304 15.02 -2.47 4.92
N ILE A 305 15.39 -1.89 3.77
CA ILE A 305 14.61 -0.82 3.13
C ILE A 305 13.30 -1.38 2.55
N ALA A 306 13.35 -2.55 1.90
CA ALA A 306 12.17 -3.14 1.26
C ALA A 306 11.08 -3.54 2.27
N VAL A 307 11.48 -4.08 3.43
CA VAL A 307 10.58 -4.51 4.52
C VAL A 307 9.85 -3.31 5.13
N VAL A 308 10.59 -2.23 5.33
CA VAL A 308 10.09 -0.95 5.78
C VAL A 308 9.17 -0.30 4.74
N THR A 309 9.50 -0.39 3.45
CA THR A 309 8.63 0.06 2.34
C THR A 309 7.33 -0.73 2.30
N THR A 310 7.32 -2.01 2.66
CA THR A 310 6.11 -2.83 2.66
C THR A 310 5.19 -2.58 3.84
N ALA A 311 5.76 -2.35 5.02
CA ALA A 311 4.96 -1.82 6.13
C ALA A 311 4.34 -0.47 5.74
N ILE A 312 5.10 0.36 4.99
CA ILE A 312 4.57 1.61 4.47
C ILE A 312 3.41 1.38 3.50
N ILE A 313 3.56 0.44 2.58
CA ILE A 313 2.54 0.04 1.61
C ILE A 313 1.26 -0.43 2.32
N LEU A 314 1.39 -1.24 3.37
CA LEU A 314 0.25 -1.75 4.15
C LEU A 314 -0.19 -0.78 5.25
N GLY A 315 0.11 0.52 5.14
CA GLY A 315 -0.51 1.57 5.96
C GLY A 315 0.37 2.21 7.04
N PHE A 316 1.67 1.93 7.09
CA PHE A 316 2.57 2.63 8.02
C PHE A 316 3.19 3.85 7.35
N PHE A 317 3.49 4.87 8.13
CA PHE A 317 4.05 6.09 7.60
C PHE A 317 5.29 6.41 8.41
N LEU A 318 6.46 6.18 7.83
CA LEU A 318 7.69 6.55 8.49
C LEU A 318 7.85 8.07 8.54
N SER A 319 7.94 8.61 9.74
CA SER A 319 8.35 10.00 9.95
C SER A 319 9.87 10.08 10.01
N ARG A 320 10.55 10.53 8.94
CA ARG A 320 11.99 10.86 9.03
C ARG A 320 12.17 12.00 10.03
N ARG A 321 12.87 11.77 11.16
CA ARG A 321 13.54 12.87 11.86
C ARG A 321 14.73 13.30 11.02
N SER A 322 14.76 14.56 10.61
CA SER A 322 16.01 15.23 10.25
C SER A 322 16.93 15.13 11.47
N LYS A 323 18.05 14.40 11.33
CA LYS A 323 19.21 14.57 12.22
C LYS A 323 20.14 15.59 11.59
#